data_AF-A0A397HXD5-F1
#
_entry.id   AF-A0A397HXD5-F1
#
_cell.length_a   1.000
_cell.length_b   1.000
_cell.length_c   1.000
_cell.angle_alpha   90.00
_cell.angle_beta   90.00
_cell.angle_gamma   90.00
#
_symmetry.space_group_name_H-M   'P 1'
#
loop_
_entity.id
_entity.type
_entity.pdbx_description
1 polymer ?
#
loop_
_entity_poly.entity_id
_entity_poly.type
_entity_poly.pdbx_seq_one_letter_code
_entity_poly.pdbx_strand_id
1 'polypeptide(L)'
;MTKSINVQETSDVRLSIDISKLEKYLQANLRNIKLPLEVRQFKFGQSNPTYLLIDANKNHYVLRKKPPGQLLSATAHAVEREFRILDALNKGNTRIPVPKVYLLCENNEILGTSFYVMEFLKGRVFEDARLLSLPREVRNQCWYLAIETLAKLHKIDYKSIGLESYGRSSKNFYSRQINSLLKITKIQAQIKDENGNQVGPLPKLDEIIEWFKRNELKDESSIVHGDYRMDNLIYHSTEPKVIGIIDWELSTIGHPLSDLANLLLIFYIIDTGPVIGLRDVKDLPIPTVNELIKLYCEKVNRPYPIPNFEFAILFSFFRLAVIAQGLTARSFRKQSSSAEARSYLGIFKSIMHQAYEFLDSVKNNNNNNNNNNNNNEKSKL
;
A
#
# COMPACT_ATOMS: atom_id res chain seq x y z
N MET A 1 -2.54 -20.25 -17.19
CA MET A 1 -1.12 -19.86 -17.13
C MET A 1 -1.03 -18.45 -16.56
N THR A 2 -0.82 -18.31 -15.26
CA THR A 2 -0.64 -17.00 -14.63
C THR A 2 0.78 -16.54 -14.97
N LYS A 3 0.92 -15.60 -15.92
CA LYS A 3 2.23 -15.02 -16.26
C LYS A 3 2.75 -14.31 -15.01
N SER A 4 3.91 -14.70 -14.52
CA SER A 4 4.69 -13.86 -13.63
C SER A 4 5.08 -12.62 -14.42
N ILE A 5 4.41 -11.50 -14.18
CA ILE A 5 4.84 -10.23 -14.75
C ILE A 5 6.11 -9.83 -14.01
N ASN A 6 7.20 -9.66 -14.75
CA ASN A 6 8.42 -9.13 -14.19
C ASN A 6 8.20 -7.63 -14.00
N VAL A 7 7.80 -7.17 -12.82
CA VAL A 7 7.64 -5.72 -12.53
C VAL A 7 8.96 -4.95 -12.59
N GLN A 8 10.10 -5.65 -12.69
CA GLN A 8 11.40 -5.04 -13.01
C GLN A 8 11.62 -4.90 -14.53
N GLU A 9 10.61 -5.21 -15.35
CA GLU A 9 10.62 -4.98 -16.78
C GLU A 9 10.61 -3.49 -17.09
N THR A 10 11.47 -3.12 -18.03
CA THR A 10 11.69 -1.74 -18.44
C THR A 10 11.46 -1.58 -19.94
N SER A 11 10.95 -0.42 -20.33
CA SER A 11 10.82 0.03 -21.71
C SER A 11 11.81 1.16 -22.00
N ASP A 12 11.81 1.60 -23.26
CA ASP A 12 12.36 2.89 -23.62
C ASP A 12 11.70 4.01 -22.82
N VAL A 13 12.43 5.11 -22.68
CA VAL A 13 12.01 6.30 -21.93
C VAL A 13 10.81 6.94 -22.64
N ARG A 14 9.65 6.96 -21.98
CA ARG A 14 8.41 7.59 -22.48
C ARG A 14 8.34 9.08 -22.15
N LEU A 15 8.95 9.48 -21.04
CA LEU A 15 9.05 10.85 -20.58
C LEU A 15 10.51 11.29 -20.67
N SER A 16 10.83 12.11 -21.69
CA SER A 16 12.19 12.58 -21.98
C SER A 16 12.85 13.19 -20.74
N ILE A 17 14.11 12.81 -20.50
CA ILE A 17 14.98 13.37 -19.46
C ILE A 17 16.29 13.84 -20.10
N ASP A 18 16.85 14.94 -19.59
CA ASP A 18 18.15 15.45 -20.02
C ASP A 18 19.26 14.58 -19.40
N ILE A 19 19.69 13.56 -20.13
CA ILE A 19 20.69 12.59 -19.67
C ILE A 19 22.02 13.29 -19.40
N SER A 20 22.46 14.22 -20.24
CA SER A 20 23.73 14.94 -20.08
C SER A 20 23.78 15.74 -18.77
N LYS A 21 22.70 16.46 -18.43
CA LYS A 21 22.60 17.16 -17.14
C LYS A 21 22.58 16.18 -15.96
N LEU A 22 21.85 15.07 -16.09
CA LEU A 22 21.78 14.04 -15.07
C LEU A 22 23.16 13.42 -14.81
N GLU A 23 23.87 13.01 -15.85
CA GLU A 23 25.20 12.42 -15.77
C GLU A 23 26.19 13.35 -15.07
N LYS A 24 26.23 14.63 -15.47
CA LYS A 24 27.08 15.64 -14.82
C LYS A 24 26.76 15.80 -13.34
N TYR A 25 25.48 15.83 -12.99
CA TYR A 25 25.04 15.93 -11.60
C TYR A 25 25.41 14.68 -10.80
N LEU A 26 25.16 13.48 -11.34
CA LEU A 26 25.46 12.22 -10.66
C LEU A 26 26.97 11.99 -10.51
N GLN A 27 27.80 12.36 -11.48
CA GLN A 27 29.25 12.25 -11.38
C GLN A 27 29.81 13.10 -10.23
N ALA A 28 29.21 14.27 -9.96
CA ALA A 28 29.62 15.14 -8.87
C ALA A 28 29.13 14.68 -7.48
N ASN A 29 27.98 14.00 -7.41
CA ASN A 29 27.28 13.74 -6.14
C ASN A 29 27.21 12.25 -5.73
N LEU A 30 27.25 11.33 -6.70
CA LEU A 30 27.19 9.89 -6.46
C LEU A 30 28.56 9.25 -6.64
N ARG A 31 29.25 9.00 -5.51
CA ARG A 31 30.56 8.34 -5.52
C ARG A 31 30.44 6.97 -6.21
N ASN A 32 31.36 6.69 -7.12
CA ASN A 32 31.52 5.44 -7.88
C ASN A 32 30.59 5.21 -9.08
N ILE A 33 29.67 6.13 -9.41
CA ILE A 33 28.92 6.00 -10.67
C ILE A 33 29.87 6.14 -11.87
N LYS A 34 29.71 5.28 -12.89
CA LYS A 34 30.53 5.32 -14.12
C LYS A 34 29.69 5.68 -15.35
N LEU A 35 30.11 6.71 -16.06
CA LEU A 35 29.46 7.20 -17.26
C LEU A 35 30.01 6.49 -18.52
N PRO A 36 29.25 6.42 -19.64
CA PRO A 36 27.88 6.93 -19.81
C PRO A 36 26.82 6.04 -19.13
N LEU A 37 25.63 6.58 -18.92
CA LEU A 37 24.46 5.88 -18.39
C LEU A 37 23.56 5.38 -19.53
N GLU A 38 23.16 4.13 -19.45
CA GLU A 38 21.96 3.65 -20.12
C GLU A 38 20.76 3.90 -19.19
N VAL A 39 19.73 4.56 -19.72
CA VAL A 39 18.51 4.90 -18.98
C VAL A 39 17.33 4.16 -19.59
N ARG A 40 16.61 3.42 -18.75
CA ARG A 40 15.35 2.75 -19.12
C ARG A 40 14.24 3.18 -18.16
N GLN A 41 12.98 3.05 -18.57
CA GLN A 41 11.84 3.39 -17.71
C GLN A 41 11.11 2.12 -17.27
N PHE A 42 10.74 2.02 -15.99
CA PHE A 42 9.93 0.91 -15.54
C PHE A 42 8.52 0.97 -16.17
N LYS A 43 7.99 -0.19 -16.56
CA LYS A 43 6.64 -0.29 -17.13
C LYS A 43 5.55 -0.12 -16.06
N PHE A 44 5.82 -0.59 -14.84
CA PHE A 44 4.92 -0.61 -13.69
C PHE A 44 5.29 0.47 -12.66
N GLY A 45 4.33 0.92 -11.83
CA GLY A 45 4.51 2.01 -10.86
C GLY A 45 4.27 3.40 -11.46
N GLN A 46 3.00 3.78 -11.65
CA GLN A 46 2.59 4.91 -12.50
C GLN A 46 2.45 6.26 -11.78
N SER A 47 2.49 6.33 -10.44
CA SER A 47 2.30 7.59 -9.71
C SER A 47 3.47 8.56 -9.92
N ASN A 48 4.71 8.08 -9.73
CA ASN A 48 5.93 8.87 -9.92
C ASN A 48 6.82 8.21 -10.99
N PRO A 49 7.22 8.94 -12.05
CA PRO A 49 8.15 8.42 -13.05
C PRO A 49 9.39 7.76 -12.41
N THR A 50 9.57 6.48 -12.68
CA THR A 50 10.65 5.66 -12.12
C THR A 50 11.48 5.06 -13.26
N TYR A 51 12.81 5.21 -13.15
CA TYR A 51 13.78 4.88 -14.18
C TYR A 51 14.86 3.94 -13.63
N LEU A 52 15.30 2.99 -14.45
CA LEU A 52 16.48 2.18 -14.22
C LEU A 52 17.67 2.90 -14.85
N LEU A 53 18.69 3.19 -14.04
CA LEU A 53 19.98 3.70 -14.50
C LEU A 53 20.98 2.55 -14.49
N ILE A 54 21.64 2.32 -15.62
CA ILE A 54 22.68 1.30 -15.76
C ILE A 54 23.97 2.03 -16.10
N ASP A 55 24.96 1.93 -15.22
CA ASP A 55 26.24 2.60 -15.39
C ASP A 55 27.18 1.81 -16.34
N ALA A 56 28.32 2.40 -16.72
CA ALA A 56 29.27 1.75 -17.62
C ALA A 56 29.88 0.45 -17.04
N ASN A 57 29.87 0.30 -15.72
CA ASN A 57 30.28 -0.92 -15.02
C ASN A 57 29.13 -1.94 -14.86
N LYS A 58 27.95 -1.66 -15.43
CA LYS A 58 26.72 -2.46 -15.31
C LYS A 58 26.17 -2.55 -13.87
N ASN A 59 26.49 -1.57 -13.03
CA ASN A 59 25.77 -1.36 -11.78
C ASN A 59 24.40 -0.74 -12.06
N HIS A 60 23.41 -1.13 -11.26
CA HIS A 60 22.02 -0.71 -11.44
C HIS A 60 21.58 0.21 -10.30
N TYR A 61 20.90 1.29 -10.66
CA TYR A 61 20.31 2.25 -9.73
C TYR A 61 18.87 2.55 -10.16
N VAL A 62 18.06 3.00 -9.22
CA VAL A 62 16.69 3.46 -9.50
C VAL A 62 16.61 4.95 -9.27
N LEU A 63 16.13 5.69 -10.27
CA LEU A 63 15.80 7.11 -10.14
C LEU A 63 14.28 7.25 -10.08
N ARG A 64 13.77 7.90 -9.04
CA ARG A 64 12.35 8.21 -8.89
C ARG A 64 12.18 9.72 -8.83
N LYS A 65 11.30 10.24 -9.69
CA LYS A 65 11.16 11.66 -9.97
C LYS A 65 9.70 12.07 -9.86
N LYS A 66 9.44 13.32 -9.46
CA LYS A 66 8.09 13.90 -9.52
C LYS A 66 7.57 13.94 -10.96
N PRO A 67 6.26 13.72 -11.20
CA PRO A 67 5.69 13.94 -12.51
C PRO A 67 5.84 15.41 -12.92
N PRO A 68 5.98 15.71 -14.22
CA PRO A 68 6.02 17.08 -14.71
C PRO A 68 4.65 17.77 -14.53
N GLY A 69 4.65 19.10 -14.47
CA GLY A 69 3.44 19.92 -14.41
C GLY A 69 3.04 20.37 -13.00
N GLN A 70 1.92 21.08 -12.91
CA GLN A 70 1.41 21.59 -11.63
C GLN A 70 0.79 20.44 -10.82
N LEU A 71 1.35 20.20 -9.62
CA LEU A 71 0.85 19.17 -8.73
C LEU A 71 -0.48 19.59 -8.10
N LEU A 72 -1.39 18.61 -7.91
CA LEU A 72 -2.71 18.81 -7.30
C LEU A 72 -2.64 19.27 -5.84
N SER A 73 -1.54 18.97 -5.14
CA SER A 73 -1.24 19.49 -3.80
C SER A 73 0.24 19.36 -3.50
N ALA A 74 0.74 20.09 -2.50
CA ALA A 74 2.14 20.01 -2.06
C ALA A 74 2.55 18.62 -1.53
N THR A 75 1.58 17.80 -1.11
CA THR A 75 1.82 16.43 -0.62
C THR A 75 1.62 15.36 -1.68
N ALA A 76 0.98 15.69 -2.80
CA ALA A 76 0.84 14.75 -3.91
C ALA A 76 2.21 14.57 -4.56
N HIS A 77 2.61 13.32 -4.81
CA HIS A 77 3.87 13.00 -5.49
C HIS A 77 5.12 13.55 -4.76
N ALA A 78 5.09 13.65 -3.43
CA ALA A 78 6.20 14.20 -2.65
C ALA A 78 7.36 13.19 -2.50
N VAL A 79 8.18 13.05 -3.56
CA VAL A 79 9.34 12.14 -3.57
C VAL A 79 10.37 12.43 -2.47
N GLU A 80 10.46 13.68 -1.98
CA GLU A 80 11.30 14.06 -0.83
C GLU A 80 10.85 13.34 0.44
N ARG A 81 9.54 13.13 0.58
CA ARG A 81 8.96 12.45 1.73
C ARG A 81 9.24 10.94 1.68
N GLU A 82 9.24 10.35 0.49
CA GLU A 82 9.70 8.97 0.28
C GLU A 82 11.20 8.85 0.61
N PHE A 83 12.04 9.75 0.11
CA PHE A 83 13.46 9.77 0.44
C PHE A 83 13.70 9.89 1.96
N ARG A 84 12.97 10.78 2.64
CA ARG A 84 13.12 11.01 4.09
C ARG A 84 12.86 9.74 4.92
N ILE A 85 11.83 8.96 4.61
CA ILE A 85 11.55 7.70 5.34
C ILE A 85 12.61 6.65 5.04
N LEU A 86 12.98 6.47 3.78
CA LEU A 86 14.01 5.51 3.39
C LEU A 86 15.38 5.84 4.02
N ASP A 87 15.79 7.10 3.99
CA ASP A 87 17.04 7.59 4.60
C ASP A 87 17.04 7.36 6.12
N ALA A 88 15.93 7.66 6.81
CA ALA A 88 15.78 7.42 8.24
C ALA A 88 15.87 5.92 8.59
N LEU A 89 15.23 5.06 7.79
CA LEU A 89 15.29 3.60 7.98
C LEU A 89 16.69 3.04 7.72
N ASN A 90 17.40 3.55 6.71
CA ASN A 90 18.78 3.17 6.40
C ASN A 90 19.75 3.62 7.51
N LYS A 91 19.65 4.87 7.99
CA LYS A 91 20.54 5.42 9.03
C LYS A 91 20.24 4.90 10.43
N GLY A 92 18.98 4.59 10.72
CA GLY A 92 18.54 4.12 12.03
C GLY A 92 18.93 2.68 12.39
N ASN A 93 19.67 1.97 11.53
CA ASN A 93 20.07 0.56 11.71
C ASN A 93 18.91 -0.37 12.10
N THR A 94 17.72 -0.10 11.56
CA THR A 94 16.46 -0.77 11.91
C THR A 94 16.40 -2.23 11.43
N ARG A 95 17.34 -2.64 10.56
CA ARG A 95 17.39 -3.94 9.87
C ARG A 95 16.12 -4.27 9.07
N ILE A 96 15.26 -3.29 8.81
CA ILE A 96 14.12 -3.46 7.90
C ILE A 96 14.65 -3.49 6.45
N PRO A 97 14.20 -4.43 5.61
CA PRO A 97 14.64 -4.48 4.22
C PRO A 97 13.99 -3.35 3.43
N VAL A 98 14.77 -2.31 3.13
CA VAL A 98 14.39 -1.19 2.25
C VAL A 98 15.56 -0.86 1.33
N PRO A 99 15.33 -0.35 0.11
CA PRO A 99 16.41 0.04 -0.77
C PRO A 99 17.27 1.13 -0.11
N LYS A 100 18.59 1.03 -0.24
CA LYS A 100 19.48 2.10 0.17
C LYS A 100 19.22 3.34 -0.68
N VAL A 101 18.95 4.48 -0.07
CA VAL A 101 18.93 5.76 -0.79
C VAL A 101 20.34 6.36 -0.88
N TYR A 102 20.64 6.97 -2.02
CA TYR A 102 21.97 7.52 -2.28
C TYR A 102 21.99 9.05 -2.25
N LEU A 103 21.04 9.70 -2.89
CA LEU A 103 20.93 11.16 -2.92
C LEU A 103 19.51 11.62 -3.23
N LEU A 104 19.21 12.85 -2.81
CA LEU A 104 18.03 13.62 -3.17
C LEU A 104 18.47 14.90 -3.88
N CYS A 105 17.86 15.20 -5.02
CA CYS A 105 18.05 16.46 -5.75
C CYS A 105 16.74 17.23 -5.76
N GLU A 106 16.71 18.38 -5.08
CA GLU A 106 15.59 19.34 -5.11
C GLU A 106 15.82 20.48 -6.09
N ASN A 107 16.98 20.51 -6.77
CA ASN A 107 17.25 21.48 -7.81
C ASN A 107 16.53 21.10 -9.11
N ASN A 108 15.43 21.81 -9.40
CA ASN A 108 14.61 21.58 -10.60
C ASN A 108 15.35 21.90 -11.91
N GLU A 109 16.47 22.62 -11.91
CA GLU A 109 17.24 22.92 -13.13
C GLU A 109 17.89 21.69 -13.78
N ILE A 110 18.02 20.60 -13.02
CA ILE A 110 18.66 19.36 -13.48
C ILE A 110 17.72 18.54 -14.36
N LEU A 111 16.53 18.19 -13.85
CA LEU A 111 15.55 17.34 -14.55
C LEU A 111 14.14 17.95 -14.64
N GLY A 112 13.97 19.24 -14.36
CA GLY A 112 12.69 19.94 -14.34
C GLY A 112 11.85 19.74 -13.07
N THR A 113 12.12 18.69 -12.29
CA THR A 113 11.51 18.46 -10.97
C THR A 113 12.47 17.72 -10.05
N SER A 114 12.19 17.75 -8.75
CA SER A 114 12.92 16.95 -7.77
C SER A 114 12.90 15.45 -8.06
N PHE A 115 13.99 14.78 -7.72
CA PHE A 115 14.18 13.33 -7.86
C PHE A 115 15.14 12.80 -6.79
N TYR A 116 15.08 11.51 -6.53
CA TYR A 116 16.09 10.83 -5.73
C TYR A 116 16.60 9.57 -6.45
N VAL A 117 17.79 9.11 -6.05
CA VAL A 117 18.41 7.89 -6.55
C VAL A 117 18.56 6.90 -5.41
N MET A 118 18.20 5.64 -5.64
CA MET A 118 18.26 4.55 -4.69
C MET A 118 18.81 3.27 -5.32
N GLU A 119 19.06 2.28 -4.47
CA GLU A 119 19.48 0.93 -4.82
C GLU A 119 18.46 0.22 -5.71
N PHE A 120 18.96 -0.44 -6.75
CA PHE A 120 18.18 -1.42 -7.48
C PHE A 120 18.26 -2.77 -6.77
N LEU A 121 17.16 -3.18 -6.14
CA LEU A 121 17.05 -4.47 -5.49
C LEU A 121 16.66 -5.55 -6.51
N LYS A 122 17.62 -6.34 -6.99
CA LYS A 122 17.36 -7.43 -7.94
C LYS A 122 16.63 -8.58 -7.25
N GLY A 123 15.37 -8.81 -7.61
CA GLY A 123 14.52 -9.77 -6.91
C GLY A 123 13.24 -10.14 -7.67
N ARG A 124 12.34 -10.85 -7.00
CA ARG A 124 11.01 -11.24 -7.48
C ARG A 124 9.97 -10.38 -6.78
N VAL A 125 8.94 -9.99 -7.50
CA VAL A 125 7.75 -9.38 -6.93
C VAL A 125 6.57 -10.14 -7.50
N PHE A 126 5.53 -10.30 -6.69
CA PHE A 126 4.36 -11.08 -7.06
C PHE A 126 3.12 -10.21 -7.01
N GLU A 127 2.54 -9.96 -8.17
CA GLU A 127 1.27 -9.23 -8.31
C GLU A 127 0.10 -10.06 -7.75
N ASP A 128 0.06 -11.36 -8.06
CA ASP A 128 -0.92 -12.28 -7.51
C ASP A 128 -0.52 -12.69 -6.09
N ALA A 129 -1.22 -12.16 -5.09
CA ALA A 129 -0.99 -12.44 -3.68
C ALA A 129 -1.24 -13.93 -3.28
N ARG A 130 -1.84 -14.75 -4.15
CA ARG A 130 -1.95 -16.20 -3.97
C ARG A 130 -0.66 -16.94 -4.30
N LEU A 131 0.29 -16.26 -4.96
CA LEU A 131 1.63 -16.76 -5.28
C LEU A 131 1.64 -18.08 -6.07
N LEU A 132 0.62 -18.31 -6.93
CA LEU A 132 0.35 -19.61 -7.57
C LEU A 132 1.47 -20.15 -8.46
N SER A 133 2.45 -19.33 -8.83
CA SER A 133 3.65 -19.76 -9.56
C SER A 133 4.67 -20.48 -8.69
N LEU A 134 4.47 -20.55 -7.37
CA LEU A 134 5.38 -21.18 -6.41
C LEU A 134 4.77 -22.46 -5.79
N PRO A 135 5.60 -23.41 -5.34
CA PRO A 135 5.15 -24.52 -4.50
C PRO A 135 4.45 -24.04 -3.23
N ARG A 136 3.47 -24.80 -2.71
CA ARG A 136 2.64 -24.42 -1.55
C ARG A 136 3.47 -24.03 -0.33
N GLU A 137 4.52 -24.78 -0.04
CA GLU A 137 5.40 -24.57 1.10
C GLU A 137 6.13 -23.21 0.98
N VAL A 138 6.58 -22.87 -0.22
CA VAL A 138 7.25 -21.59 -0.50
C VAL A 138 6.25 -20.44 -0.43
N ARG A 139 5.01 -20.62 -0.92
CA ARG A 139 3.93 -19.63 -0.78
C ARG A 139 3.66 -19.30 0.68
N ASN A 140 3.56 -20.33 1.53
CA ASN A 140 3.35 -20.17 2.96
C ASN A 140 4.50 -19.39 3.61
N GLN A 141 5.74 -19.77 3.30
CA GLN A 141 6.92 -19.06 3.81
C GLN A 141 6.93 -17.58 3.40
N CYS A 142 6.61 -17.26 2.13
CA CYS A 142 6.51 -15.87 1.68
C CYS A 142 5.47 -15.07 2.49
N TRP A 143 4.28 -15.65 2.74
CA TRP A 143 3.25 -14.99 3.55
C TRP A 143 3.67 -14.78 5.01
N TYR A 144 4.33 -15.76 5.63
CA TYR A 144 4.88 -15.58 6.97
C TYR A 144 5.92 -14.47 6.99
N LEU A 145 6.82 -14.41 6.02
CA LEU A 145 7.84 -13.36 5.93
C LEU A 145 7.26 -11.97 5.67
N ALA A 146 6.15 -11.87 4.93
CA ALA A 146 5.42 -10.61 4.78
C ALA A 146 4.89 -10.13 6.13
N ILE A 147 4.26 -11.00 6.91
CA ILE A 147 3.78 -10.67 8.27
C ILE A 147 4.94 -10.32 9.22
N GLU A 148 6.02 -11.10 9.20
CA GLU A 148 7.19 -10.82 10.05
C GLU A 148 7.87 -9.50 9.69
N THR A 149 7.95 -9.19 8.40
CA THR A 149 8.52 -7.92 7.92
C THR A 149 7.65 -6.75 8.33
N LEU A 150 6.33 -6.88 8.20
CA LEU A 150 5.39 -5.86 8.67
C LEU A 150 5.48 -5.65 10.18
N ALA A 151 5.54 -6.73 10.96
CA ALA A 151 5.70 -6.67 12.40
C ALA A 151 7.02 -5.98 12.80
N LYS A 152 8.13 -6.26 12.09
CA LYS A 152 9.40 -5.56 12.29
C LYS A 152 9.27 -4.06 12.04
N LEU A 153 8.60 -3.67 10.96
CA LEU A 153 8.35 -2.26 10.64
C LEU A 153 7.58 -1.55 11.75
N HIS A 154 6.50 -2.17 12.22
CA HIS A 154 5.63 -1.58 13.26
C HIS A 154 6.27 -1.48 14.64
N LYS A 155 7.34 -2.23 14.90
CA LYS A 155 8.12 -2.16 16.16
C LYS A 155 9.21 -1.09 16.16
N ILE A 156 9.50 -0.48 15.02
CA ILE A 156 10.51 0.57 14.95
C ILE A 156 10.02 1.77 15.77
N ASP A 157 10.82 2.20 16.73
CA ASP A 157 10.63 3.49 17.38
C ASP A 157 10.99 4.59 16.38
N TYR A 158 9.97 5.08 15.68
CA TYR A 158 10.09 6.10 14.66
C TYR A 158 10.68 7.42 15.21
N LYS A 159 10.54 7.69 16.52
CA LYS A 159 11.14 8.88 17.13
C LYS A 159 12.65 8.77 17.21
N SER A 160 13.16 7.60 17.60
CA SER A 160 14.60 7.32 17.69
C SER A 160 15.35 7.49 16.37
N ILE A 161 14.64 7.39 15.24
CA ILE A 161 15.20 7.54 13.89
C ILE A 161 14.82 8.87 13.21
N GLY A 162 14.36 9.87 13.98
CA GLY A 162 14.13 11.23 13.48
C GLY A 162 12.82 11.44 12.70
N LEU A 163 11.84 10.54 12.86
CA LEU A 163 10.55 10.60 12.16
C LEU A 163 9.40 11.12 13.03
N GLU A 164 9.69 11.75 14.17
CA GLU A 164 8.64 12.31 15.04
C GLU A 164 7.72 13.31 14.31
N SER A 165 8.28 14.08 13.36
CA SER A 165 7.55 15.04 12.51
C SER A 165 7.22 14.53 11.11
N TYR A 166 7.20 13.21 10.89
CA TYR A 166 6.98 12.63 9.56
C TYR A 166 5.50 12.61 9.10
N GLY A 167 4.57 12.50 10.06
CA GLY A 167 3.13 12.49 9.82
C GLY A 167 2.42 13.60 10.59
N ARG A 168 1.18 13.91 10.21
CA ARG A 168 0.30 14.76 11.03
C ARG A 168 -0.09 13.97 12.27
N SER A 169 0.24 14.49 13.46
CA SER A 169 -0.09 14.01 14.83
C SER A 169 -0.39 12.51 14.93
N SER A 170 0.40 11.77 15.72
CA SER A 170 0.12 10.36 16.02
C SER A 170 -1.34 10.09 16.40
N LYS A 171 -2.00 11.06 17.05
CA LYS A 171 -3.30 10.85 17.67
C LYS A 171 -4.49 10.86 16.70
N ASN A 172 -5.44 9.95 16.83
CA ASN A 172 -6.72 9.86 16.08
C ASN A 172 -6.56 9.49 14.59
N PHE A 173 -5.68 8.54 14.27
CA PHE A 173 -5.34 8.19 12.88
C PHE A 173 -6.58 7.86 12.03
N TYR A 174 -7.42 6.92 12.49
CA TYR A 174 -8.57 6.47 11.72
C TYR A 174 -9.60 7.58 11.51
N SER A 175 -9.91 8.38 12.53
CA SER A 175 -10.87 9.49 12.38
C SER A 175 -10.39 10.53 11.36
N ARG A 176 -9.08 10.82 11.29
CA ARG A 176 -8.51 11.69 10.24
C ARG A 176 -8.63 11.07 8.85
N GLN A 177 -8.29 9.78 8.72
CA GLN A 177 -8.37 9.08 7.45
C GLN A 177 -9.81 8.99 6.95
N ILE A 178 -10.75 8.61 7.81
CA ILE A 178 -12.18 8.54 7.49
C ILE A 178 -12.70 9.90 7.01
N ASN A 179 -12.39 10.98 7.74
CA ASN A 179 -12.79 12.34 7.35
C ASN A 179 -12.21 12.77 5.99
N SER A 180 -10.97 12.37 5.69
CA SER A 180 -10.31 12.68 4.42
C SER A 180 -10.95 11.90 3.27
N LEU A 181 -11.18 10.61 3.45
CA LEU A 181 -11.86 9.74 2.48
C LEU A 181 -13.31 10.17 2.23
N LEU A 182 -14.03 10.63 3.26
CA LEU A 182 -15.37 11.19 3.14
C LEU A 182 -15.44 12.45 2.27
N LYS A 183 -14.42 13.32 2.36
CA LYS A 183 -14.33 14.48 1.45
C LYS A 183 -14.08 14.03 0.02
N ILE A 184 -13.17 13.08 -0.18
CA ILE A 184 -12.79 12.57 -1.50
C ILE A 184 -13.99 11.90 -2.19
N THR A 185 -14.71 11.00 -1.51
CA THR A 185 -15.85 10.29 -2.09
C THR A 185 -16.99 11.23 -2.48
N LYS A 186 -17.27 12.26 -1.68
CA LYS A 186 -18.29 13.28 -2.00
C LYS A 186 -17.97 14.04 -3.28
N ILE A 187 -16.69 14.35 -3.52
CA ILE A 187 -16.24 15.01 -4.76
C ILE A 187 -16.31 14.04 -5.94
N GLN A 188 -15.82 12.81 -5.77
CA GLN A 188 -15.79 11.80 -6.83
C GLN A 188 -17.20 11.40 -7.30
N ALA A 189 -18.16 11.30 -6.37
CA ALA A 189 -19.54 10.94 -6.66
C ALA A 189 -20.25 11.92 -7.63
N GLN A 190 -19.85 13.20 -7.61
CA GLN A 190 -20.46 14.25 -8.42
C GLN A 190 -19.91 14.33 -9.85
N ILE A 191 -18.83 13.60 -10.16
CA ILE A 191 -18.21 13.61 -11.49
C ILE A 191 -19.15 12.95 -12.50
N LYS A 192 -19.28 13.57 -13.68
CA LYS A 192 -20.11 13.11 -14.79
C LYS A 192 -19.28 12.67 -15.99
N ASP A 193 -19.76 11.68 -16.71
CA ASP A 193 -19.25 11.32 -18.04
C ASP A 193 -19.78 12.29 -19.12
N GLU A 194 -19.39 12.05 -20.37
CA GLU A 194 -19.81 12.86 -21.54
C GLU A 194 -21.31 12.81 -21.82
N ASN A 195 -22.00 11.78 -21.33
CA ASN A 195 -23.45 11.59 -21.47
C ASN A 195 -24.23 12.17 -20.28
N GLY A 196 -23.53 12.77 -19.30
CA GLY A 196 -24.13 13.35 -18.10
C GLY A 196 -24.40 12.36 -16.96
N ASN A 197 -24.01 11.08 -17.10
CA ASN A 197 -24.16 10.09 -16.04
C ASN A 197 -23.18 10.37 -14.90
N GLN A 198 -23.65 10.38 -13.66
CA GLN A 198 -22.80 10.56 -12.49
C GLN A 198 -22.12 9.25 -12.08
N VAL A 199 -20.90 9.33 -11.54
CA VAL A 199 -20.23 8.21 -10.87
C VAL A 199 -21.13 7.65 -9.76
N GLY A 200 -21.73 8.54 -8.96
CA GLY A 200 -22.66 8.21 -7.90
C GLY A 200 -22.00 7.91 -6.55
N PRO A 201 -22.79 7.87 -5.46
CA PRO A 201 -22.30 7.70 -4.11
C PRO A 201 -21.88 6.25 -3.81
N LEU A 202 -21.12 6.07 -2.74
CA LEU A 202 -20.88 4.75 -2.16
C LEU A 202 -22.16 4.25 -1.47
N PRO A 203 -22.66 3.05 -1.79
CA PRO A 203 -23.85 2.51 -1.14
C PRO A 203 -23.54 2.19 0.33
N LYS A 204 -24.55 2.30 1.22
CA LYS A 204 -24.45 1.97 2.64
C LYS A 204 -23.40 2.75 3.45
N LEU A 205 -22.96 3.90 2.92
CA LEU A 205 -21.91 4.70 3.53
C LEU A 205 -22.30 5.19 4.93
N ASP A 206 -23.50 5.74 5.08
CA ASP A 206 -23.94 6.33 6.35
C ASP A 206 -23.97 5.29 7.48
N GLU A 207 -24.46 4.08 7.22
CA GLU A 207 -24.48 3.00 8.19
C GLU A 207 -23.07 2.56 8.64
N ILE A 208 -22.12 2.51 7.69
CA ILE A 208 -20.72 2.18 7.98
C ILE A 208 -20.04 3.29 8.80
N ILE A 209 -20.28 4.56 8.46
CA ILE A 209 -19.71 5.70 9.18
C ILE A 209 -20.26 5.79 10.61
N GLU A 210 -21.56 5.58 10.79
CA GLU A 210 -22.17 5.54 12.13
C GLU A 210 -21.60 4.39 12.97
N TRP A 211 -21.32 3.24 12.36
CA TRP A 211 -20.66 2.16 13.07
C TRP A 211 -19.22 2.51 13.48
N PHE A 212 -18.43 3.16 12.61
CA PHE A 212 -17.07 3.60 12.98
C PHE A 212 -17.07 4.53 14.19
N LYS A 213 -17.99 5.50 14.25
CA LYS A 213 -18.09 6.45 15.39
C LYS A 213 -18.37 5.75 16.72
N ARG A 214 -19.07 4.62 16.71
CA ARG A 214 -19.46 3.88 17.92
C ARG A 214 -18.43 2.84 18.36
N ASN A 215 -17.52 2.45 17.47
CA ASN A 215 -16.60 1.34 17.67
C ASN A 215 -15.15 1.77 17.46
N GLU A 216 -14.79 3.01 17.84
CA GLU A 216 -13.43 3.53 17.64
C GLU A 216 -12.37 2.62 18.27
N LEU A 217 -11.27 2.41 17.53
CA LEU A 217 -10.12 1.68 18.05
C LEU A 217 -9.33 2.54 19.04
N LYS A 218 -8.76 1.89 20.06
CA LYS A 218 -7.76 2.53 20.90
C LYS A 218 -6.60 2.99 20.03
N ASP A 219 -6.18 4.22 20.25
CA ASP A 219 -5.15 4.84 19.44
C ASP A 219 -3.77 4.21 19.69
N GLU A 220 -3.08 3.88 18.60
CA GLU A 220 -1.72 3.34 18.55
C GLU A 220 -0.96 4.10 17.45
N SER A 221 0.37 4.15 17.54
CA SER A 221 1.18 4.87 16.57
C SER A 221 2.48 4.15 16.23
N SER A 222 2.65 3.88 14.95
CA SER A 222 3.84 3.29 14.34
C SER A 222 4.13 3.98 13.01
N ILE A 223 5.27 3.61 12.41
CA ILE A 223 5.42 3.78 10.96
C ILE A 223 4.34 2.93 10.30
N VAL A 224 3.61 3.53 9.37
CA VAL A 224 2.63 2.88 8.51
C VAL A 224 3.13 3.09 7.09
N HIS A 225 3.41 2.01 6.37
CA HIS A 225 3.73 2.03 4.95
C HIS A 225 2.61 2.67 4.14
N GLY A 226 1.36 2.46 4.56
CA GLY A 226 0.19 3.03 3.95
C GLY A 226 -0.30 2.16 2.82
N ASP A 227 0.57 1.52 2.04
CA ASP A 227 0.17 0.60 0.97
C ASP A 227 0.81 -0.79 1.07
N TYR A 228 0.90 -1.32 2.29
CA TYR A 228 1.58 -2.61 2.50
C TYR A 228 0.78 -3.76 1.88
N ARG A 229 1.32 -4.36 0.82
CA ARG A 229 0.71 -5.45 0.04
C ARG A 229 1.81 -6.34 -0.55
N MET A 230 1.43 -7.53 -1.04
CA MET A 230 2.38 -8.52 -1.57
C MET A 230 3.21 -7.99 -2.77
N ASP A 231 2.59 -7.18 -3.62
CA ASP A 231 3.18 -6.57 -4.81
C ASP A 231 4.13 -5.40 -4.50
N ASN A 232 4.14 -4.92 -3.25
CA ASN A 232 5.09 -3.93 -2.75
C ASN A 232 6.26 -4.56 -1.96
N LEU A 233 6.39 -5.89 -2.01
CA LEU A 233 7.50 -6.63 -1.44
C LEU A 233 8.38 -7.23 -2.55
N ILE A 234 9.68 -6.94 -2.46
CA ILE A 234 10.70 -7.59 -3.27
C ILE A 234 11.24 -8.78 -2.49
N TYR A 235 11.04 -9.97 -3.02
CA TYR A 235 11.64 -11.21 -2.54
C TYR A 235 12.98 -11.48 -3.22
N HIS A 236 13.88 -12.17 -2.55
CA HIS A 236 15.13 -12.63 -3.13
C HIS A 236 14.86 -13.49 -4.39
N SER A 237 15.76 -13.43 -5.37
CA SER A 237 15.57 -14.10 -6.67
C SER A 237 15.34 -15.61 -6.56
N THR A 238 15.92 -16.26 -5.56
CA THR A 238 15.87 -17.72 -5.37
C THR A 238 15.40 -18.15 -3.99
N GLU A 239 15.44 -17.26 -2.99
CA GLU A 239 15.17 -17.60 -1.59
C GLU A 239 13.84 -17.00 -1.12
N PRO A 240 13.14 -17.64 -0.19
CA PRO A 240 12.01 -17.04 0.52
C PRO A 240 12.56 -16.03 1.52
N LYS A 241 12.90 -14.83 1.05
CA LYS A 241 13.40 -13.74 1.88
C LYS A 241 12.93 -12.43 1.30
N VAL A 242 12.35 -11.55 2.13
CA VAL A 242 12.05 -10.17 1.72
C VAL A 242 13.34 -9.37 1.75
N ILE A 243 13.71 -8.80 0.61
CA ILE A 243 14.90 -7.96 0.42
C ILE A 243 14.56 -6.48 0.23
N GLY A 244 13.28 -6.13 0.03
CA GLY A 244 12.85 -4.75 -0.02
C GLY A 244 11.35 -4.56 0.20
N ILE A 245 11.00 -3.50 0.92
CA ILE A 245 9.68 -2.86 0.89
C ILE A 245 9.80 -1.62 0.01
N ILE A 246 8.94 -1.50 -1.00
CA ILE A 246 8.95 -0.39 -1.97
C ILE A 246 7.62 0.36 -1.97
N ASP A 247 7.61 1.51 -2.64
CA ASP A 247 6.43 2.37 -2.84
C ASP A 247 5.92 3.06 -1.55
N TRP A 248 6.81 3.83 -0.93
CA TRP A 248 6.57 4.53 0.33
C TRP A 248 5.75 5.82 0.20
N GLU A 249 5.09 6.06 -0.94
CA GLU A 249 4.41 7.33 -1.25
C GLU A 249 3.27 7.67 -0.28
N LEU A 250 2.58 6.64 0.24
CA LEU A 250 1.46 6.78 1.17
C LEU A 250 1.88 6.69 2.64
N SER A 251 3.17 6.50 2.91
CA SER A 251 3.63 6.21 4.27
C SER A 251 3.42 7.40 5.20
N THR A 252 3.24 7.11 6.49
CA THR A 252 2.98 8.11 7.53
C THR A 252 3.27 7.52 8.92
N ILE A 253 3.14 8.35 9.96
CA ILE A 253 2.88 7.86 11.31
C ILE A 253 1.38 7.65 11.46
N GLY A 254 0.97 6.45 11.88
CA GLY A 254 -0.43 6.07 11.94
C GLY A 254 -0.66 4.79 12.73
N HIS A 255 -1.87 4.23 12.61
CA HIS A 255 -2.24 3.03 13.35
C HIS A 255 -1.73 1.76 12.65
N PRO A 256 -0.95 0.88 13.31
CA PRO A 256 -0.33 -0.30 12.68
C PRO A 256 -1.35 -1.27 12.07
N LEU A 257 -2.53 -1.41 12.69
CA LEU A 257 -3.58 -2.27 12.15
C LEU A 257 -4.08 -1.83 10.76
N SER A 258 -3.82 -0.60 10.31
CA SER A 258 -4.17 -0.15 8.97
C SER A 258 -3.40 -0.92 7.89
N ASP A 259 -2.09 -1.15 8.07
CA ASP A 259 -1.32 -1.93 7.11
C ASP A 259 -1.63 -3.43 7.21
N LEU A 260 -1.80 -3.95 8.43
CA LEU A 260 -2.16 -5.36 8.62
C LEU A 260 -3.51 -5.67 7.97
N ALA A 261 -4.51 -4.82 8.19
CA ALA A 261 -5.82 -4.98 7.58
C ALA A 261 -5.78 -4.81 6.05
N ASN A 262 -4.92 -3.92 5.53
CA ASN A 262 -4.75 -3.75 4.08
C ASN A 262 -4.18 -5.01 3.43
N LEU A 263 -3.14 -5.60 4.04
CA LEU A 263 -2.54 -6.86 3.57
C LEU A 263 -3.52 -8.04 3.64
N LEU A 264 -4.31 -8.13 4.72
CA LEU A 264 -5.23 -9.25 4.95
C LEU A 264 -6.59 -9.07 4.27
N LEU A 265 -6.89 -7.91 3.66
CA LEU A 265 -8.19 -7.63 3.06
C LEU A 265 -8.62 -8.68 2.02
N ILE A 266 -7.66 -9.29 1.32
CA ILE A 266 -7.89 -10.37 0.36
C ILE A 266 -8.70 -11.54 0.95
N PHE A 267 -8.53 -11.85 2.25
CA PHE A 267 -9.27 -12.94 2.91
C PHE A 267 -10.73 -12.60 3.22
N TYR A 268 -11.12 -11.34 3.11
CA TYR A 268 -12.46 -10.85 3.44
C TYR A 268 -13.28 -10.48 2.20
N ILE A 269 -12.65 -10.45 1.03
CA ILE A 269 -13.29 -10.11 -0.25
C ILE A 269 -13.58 -11.38 -1.05
N ILE A 270 -14.69 -11.40 -1.78
CA ILE A 270 -14.99 -12.36 -2.85
C ILE A 270 -14.25 -11.93 -4.12
N ASP A 271 -13.65 -12.89 -4.83
CA ASP A 271 -13.05 -12.64 -6.13
C ASP A 271 -14.10 -12.10 -7.12
N THR A 272 -13.90 -10.86 -7.56
CA THR A 272 -14.78 -10.18 -8.52
C THR A 272 -14.11 -9.98 -9.88
N GLY A 273 -12.92 -10.57 -10.09
CA GLY A 273 -12.08 -10.38 -11.26
C GLY A 273 -10.99 -9.33 -11.03
N PRO A 274 -11.29 -8.02 -11.15
CA PRO A 274 -10.28 -6.96 -10.95
C PRO A 274 -9.74 -6.89 -9.53
N VAL A 275 -10.52 -7.34 -8.54
CA VAL A 275 -10.10 -7.47 -7.15
C VAL A 275 -10.11 -8.95 -6.78
N ILE A 276 -8.91 -9.50 -6.58
CA ILE A 276 -8.72 -10.88 -6.12
C ILE A 276 -9.21 -10.98 -4.68
N GLY A 277 -9.99 -12.02 -4.39
CA GLY A 277 -10.55 -12.30 -3.07
C GLY A 277 -10.50 -13.79 -2.72
N LEU A 278 -10.45 -14.10 -1.44
CA LEU A 278 -10.31 -15.46 -0.90
C LEU A 278 -11.39 -15.83 0.14
N ARG A 279 -12.39 -14.96 0.38
CA ARG A 279 -13.41 -15.16 1.45
C ARG A 279 -14.05 -16.54 1.45
N ASP A 280 -14.41 -17.06 0.27
CA ASP A 280 -15.16 -18.30 0.11
C ASP A 280 -14.33 -19.47 -0.45
N VAL A 281 -12.99 -19.33 -0.43
CA VAL A 281 -12.07 -20.36 -0.94
C VAL A 281 -11.83 -21.42 0.14
N LYS A 282 -12.34 -22.64 -0.10
CA LYS A 282 -12.24 -23.76 0.85
C LYS A 282 -10.81 -24.29 1.04
N ASP A 283 -10.13 -24.66 -0.05
CA ASP A 283 -8.72 -25.06 -0.04
C ASP A 283 -7.86 -23.84 -0.34
N LEU A 284 -7.53 -23.07 0.71
CA LEU A 284 -6.71 -21.88 0.56
C LEU A 284 -5.33 -22.24 0.00
N PRO A 285 -4.85 -21.54 -1.04
CA PRO A 285 -3.52 -21.80 -1.63
C PRO A 285 -2.35 -21.31 -0.76
N ILE A 286 -2.65 -20.64 0.35
CA ILE A 286 -1.75 -19.89 1.24
C ILE A 286 -2.22 -20.08 2.70
N PRO A 287 -1.48 -19.62 3.74
CA PRO A 287 -1.91 -19.78 5.12
C PRO A 287 -3.25 -19.09 5.41
N THR A 288 -3.94 -19.57 6.43
CA THR A 288 -5.20 -18.98 6.86
C THR A 288 -5.00 -17.59 7.47
N VAL A 289 -6.01 -16.73 7.37
CA VAL A 289 -5.98 -15.40 8.00
C VAL A 289 -5.73 -15.47 9.51
N ASN A 290 -6.25 -16.50 10.19
CA ASN A 290 -6.05 -16.70 11.63
C ASN A 290 -4.60 -17.03 11.99
N GLU A 291 -3.91 -17.85 11.20
CA GLU A 291 -2.49 -18.14 11.39
C GLU A 291 -1.65 -16.87 11.21
N LEU A 292 -1.96 -16.07 10.19
CA LEU A 292 -1.25 -14.82 9.90
C LEU A 292 -1.46 -13.76 10.99
N ILE A 293 -2.69 -13.59 11.49
CA ILE A 293 -2.98 -12.67 12.61
C ILE A 293 -2.27 -13.14 13.89
N LYS A 294 -2.29 -14.44 14.21
CA LYS A 294 -1.57 -14.98 15.37
C LYS A 294 -0.07 -14.71 15.29
N LEU A 295 0.54 -14.98 14.13
CA LEU A 295 1.94 -14.69 13.89
C LEU A 295 2.24 -13.19 14.07
N TYR A 296 1.43 -12.32 13.49
CA TYR A 296 1.60 -10.87 13.69
C TYR A 296 1.56 -10.52 15.17
N CYS A 297 0.57 -11.04 15.91
CA CYS A 297 0.38 -10.77 17.32
C CYS A 297 1.60 -11.18 18.16
N GLU A 298 2.11 -12.39 17.92
CA GLU A 298 3.32 -12.91 18.54
C GLU A 298 4.52 -11.98 18.28
N LYS A 299 4.77 -11.60 17.02
CA LYS A 299 5.96 -10.80 16.67
C LYS A 299 5.95 -9.40 17.28
N VAL A 300 4.77 -8.79 17.43
CA VAL A 300 4.61 -7.46 18.04
C VAL A 300 4.27 -7.48 19.53
N ASN A 301 4.26 -8.67 20.17
CA ASN A 301 3.93 -8.84 21.59
C ASN A 301 2.56 -8.27 21.97
N ARG A 302 1.52 -8.48 21.14
CA ARG A 302 0.13 -8.08 21.46
C ARG A 302 -0.75 -9.32 21.71
N PRO A 303 -1.83 -9.20 22.50
CA PRO A 303 -2.79 -10.29 22.69
C PRO A 303 -3.49 -10.71 21.39
N TYR A 304 -3.80 -12.01 21.30
CA TYR A 304 -4.69 -12.59 20.30
C TYR A 304 -5.95 -13.16 20.99
N PRO A 305 -7.17 -12.89 20.48
CA PRO A 305 -7.48 -12.10 19.29
C PRO A 305 -7.22 -10.59 19.49
N ILE A 306 -6.98 -9.88 18.39
CA ILE A 306 -6.84 -8.42 18.41
C ILE A 306 -8.23 -7.81 18.68
N PRO A 307 -8.40 -7.03 19.76
CA PRO A 307 -9.70 -6.43 20.05
C PRO A 307 -10.21 -5.55 18.90
N ASN A 308 -11.44 -5.80 18.47
CA ASN A 308 -12.14 -5.01 17.44
C ASN A 308 -11.37 -4.87 16.12
N PHE A 309 -10.61 -5.91 15.72
CA PHE A 309 -9.85 -5.91 14.46
C PHE A 309 -10.73 -5.73 13.22
N GLU A 310 -12.00 -6.12 13.33
CA GLU A 310 -13.05 -5.91 12.35
C GLU A 310 -13.16 -4.44 11.92
N PHE A 311 -12.90 -3.49 12.84
CA PHE A 311 -12.84 -2.07 12.51
C PHE A 311 -11.78 -1.77 11.45
N ALA A 312 -10.57 -2.33 11.61
CA ALA A 312 -9.48 -2.10 10.70
C ALA A 312 -9.76 -2.74 9.32
N ILE A 313 -10.39 -3.92 9.30
CA ILE A 313 -10.84 -4.58 8.06
C ILE A 313 -11.91 -3.75 7.35
N LEU A 314 -12.95 -3.30 8.07
CA LEU A 314 -14.00 -2.46 7.49
C LEU A 314 -13.46 -1.12 6.98
N PHE A 315 -12.47 -0.55 7.67
CA PHE A 315 -11.76 0.63 7.17
C PHE A 315 -11.02 0.35 5.86
N SER A 316 -10.34 -0.80 5.73
CA SER A 316 -9.67 -1.20 4.50
C SER A 316 -10.65 -1.39 3.33
N PHE A 317 -11.84 -1.97 3.59
CA PHE A 317 -12.94 -2.01 2.61
C PHE A 317 -13.35 -0.61 2.15
N PHE A 318 -13.64 0.29 3.10
CA PHE A 318 -14.06 1.65 2.79
C PHE A 318 -13.00 2.39 1.97
N ARG A 319 -11.73 2.28 2.37
CA ARG A 319 -10.60 2.85 1.62
C ARG A 319 -10.51 2.30 0.21
N LEU A 320 -10.60 0.97 0.03
CA LEU A 320 -10.56 0.34 -1.30
C LEU A 320 -11.73 0.82 -2.18
N ALA A 321 -12.93 0.95 -1.62
CA ALA A 321 -14.08 1.48 -2.34
C ALA A 321 -13.87 2.92 -2.83
N VAL A 322 -13.29 3.80 -2.01
CA VAL A 322 -12.96 5.18 -2.41
C VAL A 322 -11.89 5.21 -3.50
N ILE A 323 -10.89 4.33 -3.45
CA ILE A 323 -9.87 4.22 -4.51
C ILE A 323 -10.52 3.78 -5.83
N ALA A 324 -11.37 2.74 -5.79
CA ALA A 324 -12.10 2.24 -6.94
C ALA A 324 -13.09 3.25 -7.53
N GLN A 325 -13.77 4.04 -6.67
CA GLN A 325 -14.62 5.14 -7.10
C GLN A 325 -13.80 6.23 -7.80
N GLY A 326 -12.61 6.54 -7.29
CA GLY A 326 -11.66 7.45 -7.93
C GLY A 326 -11.18 7.00 -9.31
N LEU A 327 -10.97 5.70 -9.51
CA LEU A 327 -10.67 5.13 -10.84
C LEU A 327 -11.83 5.37 -11.82
N THR A 328 -13.06 5.14 -11.37
CA THR A 328 -14.27 5.43 -12.17
C THR A 328 -14.36 6.92 -12.51
N ALA A 329 -14.17 7.80 -11.54
CA ALA A 329 -14.19 9.25 -11.73
C ALA A 329 -13.12 9.76 -12.71
N ARG A 330 -11.90 9.19 -12.67
CA ARG A 330 -10.83 9.52 -13.63
C ARG A 330 -11.17 9.04 -15.04
N SER A 331 -11.77 7.87 -15.18
CA SER A 331 -12.25 7.36 -16.47
C SER A 331 -13.32 8.27 -17.07
N PHE A 332 -14.27 8.77 -16.27
CA PHE A 332 -15.33 9.68 -16.72
C PHE A 332 -14.76 11.01 -17.23
N ARG A 333 -13.65 11.47 -16.64
CA ARG A 333 -12.91 12.65 -17.11
C ARG A 333 -11.97 12.39 -18.29
N LYS A 334 -11.96 11.17 -18.85
CA LYS A 334 -10.99 10.71 -19.88
C LYS A 334 -9.53 10.90 -19.46
N GLN A 335 -9.25 10.92 -18.15
CA GLN A 335 -7.90 11.05 -17.59
C GLN A 335 -7.16 9.70 -17.48
N SER A 336 -7.84 8.59 -17.80
CA SER A 336 -7.27 7.24 -17.83
C SER A 336 -7.96 6.44 -18.93
N SER A 337 -7.22 5.98 -19.93
CA SER A 337 -7.73 5.24 -21.09
C SER A 337 -7.33 3.75 -21.12
N SER A 338 -6.67 3.24 -20.06
CA SER A 338 -6.21 1.84 -20.03
C SER A 338 -7.38 0.84 -19.97
N ALA A 339 -7.17 -0.35 -20.54
CA ALA A 339 -8.16 -1.43 -20.51
C ALA A 339 -8.46 -1.87 -19.06
N GLU A 340 -7.44 -1.84 -18.22
CA GLU A 340 -7.51 -2.10 -16.78
C GLU A 340 -8.44 -1.09 -16.10
N ALA A 341 -8.32 0.21 -16.37
CA ALA A 341 -9.17 1.24 -15.75
C ALA A 341 -10.67 1.03 -16.05
N ARG A 342 -11.01 0.47 -17.22
CA ARG A 342 -12.39 0.12 -17.58
C ARG A 342 -12.93 -1.05 -16.77
N SER A 343 -12.09 -2.03 -16.42
CA SER A 343 -12.51 -3.18 -15.61
C SER A 343 -12.92 -2.79 -14.18
N TYR A 344 -12.42 -1.66 -13.67
CA TYR A 344 -12.76 -1.12 -12.34
C TYR A 344 -14.03 -0.25 -12.32
N LEU A 345 -14.70 -0.04 -13.46
CA LEU A 345 -15.89 0.82 -13.52
C LEU A 345 -17.03 0.25 -12.65
N GLY A 346 -17.46 1.03 -11.66
CA GLY A 346 -18.56 0.66 -10.78
C GLY A 346 -18.24 -0.41 -9.73
N ILE A 347 -17.02 -0.98 -9.71
CA ILE A 347 -16.64 -2.07 -8.78
C ILE A 347 -16.71 -1.64 -7.31
N PHE A 348 -16.56 -0.33 -7.04
CA PHE A 348 -16.71 0.24 -5.70
C PHE A 348 -18.07 -0.07 -5.07
N LYS A 349 -19.13 -0.26 -5.87
CA LYS A 349 -20.45 -0.65 -5.37
C LYS A 349 -20.44 -2.08 -4.83
N SER A 350 -19.79 -3.00 -5.54
CA SER A 350 -19.60 -4.38 -5.09
C SER A 350 -18.76 -4.44 -3.82
N ILE A 351 -17.64 -3.69 -3.78
CA ILE A 351 -16.79 -3.60 -2.59
C ILE A 351 -17.58 -3.11 -1.37
N MET A 352 -18.39 -2.06 -1.53
CA MET A 352 -19.23 -1.54 -0.43
C MET A 352 -20.35 -2.49 -0.02
N HIS A 353 -20.92 -3.26 -0.95
CA HIS A 353 -21.90 -4.29 -0.61
C HIS A 353 -21.26 -5.38 0.26
N GLN A 354 -20.09 -5.88 -0.14
CA GLN A 354 -19.33 -6.86 0.64
C GLN A 354 -18.88 -6.31 2.01
N ALA A 355 -18.51 -5.01 2.07
CA ALA A 355 -18.19 -4.33 3.32
C ALA A 355 -19.40 -4.31 4.28
N TYR A 356 -20.60 -4.08 3.74
CA TYR A 356 -21.83 -4.07 4.51
C TYR A 356 -22.23 -5.47 4.98
N GLU A 357 -22.11 -6.50 4.14
CA GLU A 357 -22.28 -7.91 4.56
C GLU A 357 -21.32 -8.29 5.70
N PHE A 358 -20.05 -7.89 5.57
CA PHE A 358 -19.06 -8.09 6.61
C PHE A 358 -19.51 -7.40 7.91
N LEU A 359 -19.89 -6.12 7.83
CA LEU A 359 -20.40 -5.37 8.99
C LEU A 359 -21.61 -6.04 9.65
N ASP A 360 -22.57 -6.53 8.87
CA ASP A 360 -23.75 -7.20 9.41
C ASP A 360 -23.40 -8.53 10.10
N SER A 361 -22.43 -9.28 9.57
CA SER A 361 -21.91 -10.47 10.24
C SER A 361 -21.28 -10.15 11.61
N VAL A 362 -20.54 -9.03 11.69
CA VAL A 362 -19.91 -8.57 12.94
C VAL A 362 -20.96 -8.18 13.98
N LYS A 363 -22.00 -7.44 13.58
CA LYS A 363 -23.12 -7.08 14.48
C LYS A 363 -23.83 -8.32 15.03
N ASN A 364 -24.09 -9.31 14.17
CA ASN A 364 -24.77 -10.54 14.56
C ASN A 364 -23.94 -11.37 15.56
N ASN A 365 -22.62 -11.48 15.34
CA ASN A 365 -21.72 -12.16 16.26
C ASN A 365 -21.66 -11.47 17.64
N ASN A 366 -21.62 -10.14 17.66
CA ASN A 366 -21.62 -9.38 18.92
C ASN A 366 -22.93 -9.54 19.71
N ASN A 367 -24.08 -9.55 19.03
CA ASN A 367 -25.37 -9.78 19.66
C ASN A 367 -25.49 -11.19 20.26
N ASN A 368 -25.00 -12.21 19.55
CA ASN A 368 -24.99 -13.58 20.04
C ASN A 368 -24.10 -13.76 21.27
N ASN A 369 -22.92 -13.13 21.29
CA ASN A 369 -22.03 -13.16 22.45
C ASN A 369 -22.63 -12.48 23.69
N ASN A 370 -23.30 -11.33 23.51
CA ASN A 370 -23.99 -10.64 24.61
C ASN A 370 -25.16 -11.45 25.18
N ASN A 371 -25.93 -12.12 24.33
CA ASN A 371 -27.03 -12.99 24.77
C ASN A 371 -26.53 -14.23 25.54
N ASN A 372 -25.42 -14.84 25.12
CA ASN A 372 -24.82 -15.98 25.81
C ASN A 372 -24.25 -15.60 27.18
N ASN A 373 -23.64 -14.43 27.32
CA ASN A 373 -23.14 -13.95 28.61
C ASN A 373 -24.28 -13.65 29.60
N ASN A 374 -25.37 -13.04 29.13
CA ASN A 374 -26.55 -12.76 29.97
C ASN A 374 -27.27 -14.04 30.45
N ASN A 375 -27.23 -15.12 29.67
CA ASN A 375 -27.81 -16.42 30.07
C ASN A 375 -26.93 -17.19 31.06
N ASN A 376 -25.60 -17.01 31.01
CA ASN A 376 -24.67 -17.60 31.96
C ASN A 376 -24.66 -16.89 33.33
N GLU A 377 -25.01 -15.60 33.38
CA GLU A 377 -25.22 -14.89 34.65
C GLU A 377 -26.56 -15.24 35.31
N LYS A 378 -27.61 -15.47 34.52
CA LYS A 378 -28.93 -15.90 35.02
C LYS A 378 -29.01 -17.36 35.48
N SER A 379 -28.05 -18.20 35.11
CA SER A 379 -27.95 -19.60 35.56
C SER A 379 -27.05 -19.80 36.78
N LYS A 380 -26.47 -18.71 37.30
CA LYS A 380 -25.69 -18.67 38.55
C LYS A 380 -26.44 -17.98 39.71
N LEU A 381 -27.70 -17.61 39.50
CA LEU A 381 -28.68 -17.19 40.49
C LEU A 381 -29.74 -18.28 40.59
#